data_AF-A0A2X2VGC4-F1
#
_entry.id   AF-A0A2X2VGC4-F1
#
_cell.length_a   1.000
_cell.length_b   1.000
_cell.length_c   1.000
_cell.angle_alpha   90.00
_cell.angle_beta   90.00
_cell.angle_gamma   90.00
#
_symmetry.space_group_name_H-M   'P 1'
#
loop_
_entity.id
_entity.type
_entity.pdbx_description
1 polymer ?
#
loop_
_entity_poly.entity_id
_entity_poly.type
_entity_poly.pdbx_seq_one_letter_code
_entity_poly.pdbx_strand_id
1 'polypeptide(L)'
;MRKILTLFFLLTFYIAKSQCANCMVTNPTDPNYHFPNNTTVCFTSNTTFNNPTFGENVKVCISAGVTVEFQNNISGVNNSMTYFDVHGALHFSQAVTTVADLNVHVYNGGEVSIASGNGNFTLEGQQNNILNEGHIELGVLQFGDNTNNTIDNYGNLNINGNLNMSNSAVTKFKNEGGGLISITGNYSNNENSVYINCGTIISSSGFNINGGAIYNTGFFTVGGDINMSGNSSEIYNFGLFTSTGNMNNAPSDAIIYNEGKFSINQYQGGNAAFHGPLSSSKKGYIEVQNAIQVNNAVIGPNLDFKMATGVSDPSTVFVNSNPSYLANVTFDCASTNSCSAPLIFTPGFCPMINGELPPMAVDDSYTISAGNTSTGIVLDNDFETYNGAQATLTNVMMSQVSTSNPNINLNINDGHIEVLAGTPPGTYTLDYKICQQANPTNCDTATVTIIIQGTVPCYKTAATSGVVLPATFGVTALGRAQNGDTVWPGVRKGAWTVLESKTKGFVLNRLNDAQISAIPAANLKEGMMVYNTTQNCLQINIDGTSTGWKCFNTQTCPD
;
A
#
# COMPACT_ATOMS: atom_id res chain seq x y z
N MET A 1 28.74 -25.56 -7.79
CA MET A 1 28.69 -26.75 -8.67
C MET A 1 27.29 -27.32 -8.66
N ARG A 2 26.63 -27.25 -9.83
CA ARG A 2 25.45 -27.99 -10.32
C ARG A 2 24.54 -28.70 -9.30
N LYS A 3 23.29 -28.24 -9.19
CA LYS A 3 22.11 -29.08 -9.48
C LYS A 3 21.09 -28.27 -10.30
N ILE A 4 20.98 -28.68 -11.56
CA ILE A 4 19.93 -28.38 -12.52
C ILE A 4 18.87 -29.47 -12.34
N LEU A 5 17.60 -29.08 -12.14
CA LEU A 5 16.45 -29.86 -12.60
C LEU A 5 15.24 -28.89 -12.71
N THR A 6 15.09 -28.21 -13.85
CA THR A 6 14.03 -28.46 -14.83
C THR A 6 12.62 -28.29 -14.26
N LEU A 7 12.03 -27.10 -14.41
CA LEU A 7 10.58 -26.96 -14.49
C LEU A 7 10.22 -26.37 -15.86
N PHE A 8 9.30 -27.08 -16.49
CA PHE A 8 8.90 -27.03 -17.89
C PHE A 8 8.25 -25.71 -18.28
N PHE A 9 8.47 -25.34 -19.54
CA PHE A 9 7.71 -24.40 -20.35
C PHE A 9 6.21 -24.34 -19.98
N LEU A 10 5.76 -23.21 -19.46
CA LEU A 10 4.43 -22.69 -19.78
C LEU A 10 4.64 -21.47 -20.70
N LEU A 11 5.04 -21.76 -21.95
CA LEU A 11 4.81 -20.83 -23.05
C LEU A 11 3.32 -20.93 -23.35
N THR A 12 2.50 -20.35 -22.48
CA THR A 12 1.13 -19.97 -22.86
C THR A 12 1.29 -19.05 -24.05
N PHE A 13 0.80 -19.50 -25.20
CA PHE A 13 0.54 -18.66 -26.35
C PHE A 13 0.02 -17.30 -25.85
N TYR A 14 0.82 -16.24 -25.99
CA TYR A 14 0.29 -14.90 -26.06
C TYR A 14 -0.49 -14.84 -27.38
N ILE A 15 -1.71 -15.39 -27.35
CA ILE A 15 -2.68 -15.14 -28.39
C ILE A 15 -2.98 -13.65 -28.25
N ALA A 16 -2.58 -12.87 -29.25
CA ALA A 16 -3.00 -11.49 -29.45
C ALA A 16 -4.54 -11.45 -29.49
N LYS A 17 -5.15 -11.30 -28.32
CA LYS A 17 -6.57 -11.05 -28.14
C LYS A 17 -6.77 -10.14 -26.93
N SER A 18 -6.48 -8.86 -27.14
CA SER A 18 -7.23 -7.79 -26.50
C SER A 18 -7.82 -6.93 -27.62
N GLN A 19 -8.76 -7.52 -28.35
CA GLN A 19 -9.75 -6.72 -29.06
C GLN A 19 -10.90 -6.49 -28.09
N CYS A 20 -11.56 -5.35 -28.16
CA CYS A 20 -12.84 -5.16 -27.50
C CYS A 20 -13.79 -6.32 -27.83
N ALA A 21 -14.54 -6.79 -26.84
CA ALA A 21 -15.66 -7.69 -27.09
C ALA A 21 -16.73 -6.95 -27.92
N ASN A 22 -17.53 -7.70 -28.70
CA ASN A 22 -18.73 -7.21 -29.39
C ASN A 22 -18.51 -6.20 -30.54
N CYS A 23 -17.48 -6.40 -31.37
CA CYS A 23 -17.33 -5.65 -32.62
C CYS A 23 -18.57 -5.77 -33.52
N MET A 24 -19.22 -4.65 -33.82
CA MET A 24 -20.39 -4.60 -34.71
C MET A 24 -20.01 -4.18 -36.13
N VAL A 25 -18.95 -3.39 -36.26
CA VAL A 25 -18.34 -3.02 -37.55
C VAL A 25 -16.86 -3.34 -37.48
N THR A 26 -16.29 -3.84 -38.57
CA THR A 26 -14.85 -4.15 -38.67
C THR A 26 -14.26 -3.50 -39.92
N ASN A 27 -13.13 -2.81 -39.74
CA ASN A 27 -12.34 -2.15 -40.79
C ASN A 27 -13.19 -1.39 -41.84
N PRO A 28 -14.02 -0.41 -41.45
CA PRO A 28 -14.73 0.42 -42.42
C PRO A 28 -13.70 1.17 -43.29
N THR A 29 -13.93 1.19 -44.60
CA THR A 29 -12.96 1.69 -45.59
C THR A 29 -13.34 3.05 -46.20
N ASP A 30 -14.51 3.59 -45.86
CA ASP A 30 -14.93 4.91 -46.35
C ASP A 30 -14.06 6.00 -45.70
N PRO A 31 -13.30 6.81 -46.44
CA PRO A 31 -12.49 7.87 -45.87
C PRO A 31 -13.29 8.92 -45.08
N ASN A 32 -14.59 9.07 -45.32
CA ASN A 32 -15.46 9.98 -44.55
C ASN A 32 -16.52 9.21 -43.76
N TYR A 33 -16.16 8.03 -43.25
CA TYR A 33 -17.05 7.15 -42.53
C TYR A 33 -17.76 7.86 -41.36
N HIS A 34 -19.08 7.72 -41.32
CA HIS A 34 -19.87 8.07 -40.15
C HIS A 34 -19.93 6.87 -39.21
N PHE A 35 -19.35 7.01 -38.01
CA PHE A 35 -19.42 6.02 -36.94
C PHE A 35 -20.81 6.08 -36.30
N PRO A 36 -21.68 5.06 -36.49
CA PRO A 36 -23.09 5.17 -36.11
C PRO A 36 -23.31 5.10 -34.59
N ASN A 37 -24.46 5.57 -34.13
CA ASN A 37 -24.82 5.56 -32.70
C ASN A 37 -24.74 4.16 -32.07
N ASN A 38 -24.24 4.10 -30.84
CA ASN A 38 -24.11 2.89 -30.02
C ASN A 38 -23.28 1.79 -30.69
N THR A 39 -22.34 2.15 -31.57
CA THR A 39 -21.53 1.16 -32.30
C THR A 39 -20.16 0.91 -31.71
N THR A 40 -19.75 -0.37 -31.66
CA THR A 40 -18.36 -0.76 -31.45
C THR A 40 -17.72 -1.06 -32.80
N VAL A 41 -16.74 -0.25 -33.18
CA VAL A 41 -15.99 -0.33 -34.45
C VAL A 41 -14.57 -0.80 -34.16
N CYS A 42 -14.17 -1.89 -34.81
CA CYS A 42 -12.89 -2.52 -34.54
C CYS A 42 -11.96 -2.50 -35.75
N PHE A 43 -10.70 -2.17 -35.51
CA PHE A 43 -9.65 -2.10 -36.51
C PHE A 43 -8.63 -3.23 -36.30
N THR A 44 -8.46 -4.06 -37.32
CA THR A 44 -7.48 -5.15 -37.41
C THR A 44 -6.51 -4.95 -38.58
N SER A 45 -6.66 -3.88 -39.34
CA SER A 45 -5.78 -3.47 -40.44
C SER A 45 -5.64 -1.95 -40.46
N ASN A 46 -4.50 -1.46 -40.95
CA ASN A 46 -4.25 -0.03 -41.03
C ASN A 46 -5.33 0.68 -41.84
N THR A 47 -5.83 1.80 -41.31
CA THR A 47 -6.94 2.54 -41.91
C THR A 47 -6.71 4.04 -41.76
N THR A 48 -6.99 4.80 -42.81
CA THR A 48 -6.88 6.26 -42.81
C THR A 48 -8.24 6.85 -43.16
N PHE A 49 -8.69 7.80 -42.36
CA PHE A 49 -9.89 8.60 -42.64
C PHE A 49 -9.51 10.06 -42.89
N ASN A 50 -10.27 10.68 -43.76
CA ASN A 50 -10.17 12.09 -44.09
C ASN A 50 -11.00 12.91 -43.11
N ASN A 51 -12.33 12.80 -43.15
CA ASN A 51 -13.25 13.60 -42.31
C ASN A 51 -14.28 12.67 -41.64
N PRO A 52 -13.86 11.83 -40.69
CA PRO A 52 -14.79 10.95 -40.00
C PRO A 52 -15.73 11.75 -39.09
N THR A 53 -16.94 11.24 -38.89
CA THR A 53 -17.92 11.82 -37.97
C THR A 53 -18.40 10.76 -36.98
N PHE A 54 -18.66 11.15 -35.73
CA PHE A 54 -19.05 10.26 -34.65
C PHE A 54 -20.49 10.52 -34.22
N GLY A 55 -21.30 9.47 -34.21
CA GLY A 55 -22.60 9.44 -33.56
C GLY A 55 -22.47 9.36 -32.04
N GLU A 56 -23.59 9.07 -31.37
CA GLU A 56 -23.64 8.95 -29.90
C GLU A 56 -23.06 7.63 -29.41
N ASN A 57 -22.33 7.62 -28.29
CA ASN A 57 -21.85 6.39 -27.62
C ASN A 57 -21.05 5.44 -28.53
N VAL A 58 -20.18 6.00 -29.38
CA VAL A 58 -19.31 5.21 -30.26
C VAL A 58 -18.12 4.68 -29.50
N LYS A 59 -17.77 3.41 -29.71
CA LYS A 59 -16.53 2.80 -29.23
C LYS A 59 -15.63 2.40 -30.39
N VAL A 60 -14.41 2.91 -30.43
CA VAL A 60 -13.37 2.59 -31.41
C VAL A 60 -12.29 1.74 -30.74
N CYS A 61 -11.95 0.62 -31.36
CA CYS A 61 -10.96 -0.31 -30.84
C CYS A 61 -9.87 -0.58 -31.87
N ILE A 62 -8.62 -0.30 -31.52
CA ILE A 62 -7.46 -0.40 -32.42
C ILE A 62 -6.56 -1.54 -31.92
N SER A 63 -6.42 -2.59 -32.72
CA SER A 63 -5.63 -3.77 -32.35
C SER A 63 -4.14 -3.48 -32.32
N ALA A 64 -3.38 -4.26 -31.54
CA ALA A 64 -1.93 -4.17 -31.52
C ALA A 64 -1.31 -4.32 -32.93
N GLY A 65 -0.35 -3.45 -33.25
CA GLY A 65 0.31 -3.39 -34.57
C GLY A 65 -0.53 -2.77 -35.69
N VAL A 66 -1.72 -2.24 -35.39
CA VAL A 66 -2.59 -1.53 -36.35
C VAL A 66 -2.51 -0.03 -36.12
N THR A 67 -2.45 0.74 -37.19
CA THR A 67 -2.53 2.20 -37.17
C THR A 67 -3.86 2.68 -37.73
N VAL A 68 -4.58 3.50 -36.96
CA VAL A 68 -5.71 4.30 -37.45
C VAL A 68 -5.27 5.75 -37.50
N GLU A 69 -5.39 6.37 -38.68
CA GLU A 69 -5.01 7.76 -38.91
C GLU A 69 -6.24 8.61 -39.25
N PHE A 70 -6.39 9.74 -38.57
CA PHE A 70 -7.40 10.75 -38.85
C PHE A 70 -6.72 12.01 -39.42
N GLN A 71 -6.93 12.28 -40.70
CA GLN A 71 -6.18 13.31 -41.43
C GLN A 71 -6.69 14.72 -41.21
N ASN A 72 -8.01 14.91 -41.13
CA ASN A 72 -8.63 16.22 -40.98
C ASN A 72 -9.49 16.27 -39.71
N ASN A 73 -10.54 17.12 -39.72
CA ASN A 73 -11.36 17.37 -38.56
C ASN A 73 -12.15 16.12 -38.20
N ILE A 74 -12.15 15.79 -36.91
CA ILE A 74 -13.15 14.90 -36.34
C ILE A 74 -14.32 15.74 -35.83
N SER A 75 -15.55 15.28 -36.05
CA SER A 75 -16.73 15.87 -35.43
C SER A 75 -17.50 14.80 -34.68
N GLY A 76 -18.05 15.15 -33.54
CA GLY A 76 -18.86 14.25 -32.72
C GLY A 76 -20.11 14.94 -32.23
N VAL A 77 -20.98 14.18 -31.56
CA VAL A 77 -22.16 14.73 -30.90
C VAL A 77 -21.73 15.39 -29.60
N ASN A 78 -22.12 16.66 -29.41
CA ASN A 78 -21.81 17.40 -28.18
C ASN A 78 -22.26 16.63 -26.94
N ASN A 79 -21.39 16.54 -25.94
CA ASN A 79 -21.65 15.89 -24.65
C ASN A 79 -22.11 14.42 -24.77
N SER A 80 -21.73 13.74 -25.86
CA SER A 80 -21.92 12.31 -26.01
C SER A 80 -20.57 11.61 -25.96
N MET A 81 -20.51 10.49 -25.23
CA MET A 81 -19.27 9.79 -24.97
C MET A 81 -18.76 9.07 -26.22
N THR A 82 -17.49 9.30 -26.55
CA THR A 82 -16.74 8.54 -27.57
C THR A 82 -15.58 7.83 -26.90
N TYR A 83 -15.52 6.52 -27.06
CA TYR A 83 -14.50 5.66 -26.45
C TYR A 83 -13.41 5.30 -27.45
N PHE A 84 -12.15 5.36 -27.05
CA PHE A 84 -11.01 4.88 -27.81
C PHE A 84 -10.21 3.88 -26.96
N ASP A 85 -10.25 2.61 -27.35
CA ASP A 85 -9.40 1.56 -26.79
C ASP A 85 -8.22 1.34 -27.75
N VAL A 86 -7.04 1.82 -27.36
CA VAL A 86 -5.86 1.90 -28.23
C VAL A 86 -4.80 0.89 -27.79
N HIS A 87 -4.77 -0.28 -28.43
CA HIS A 87 -3.66 -1.24 -28.29
C HIS A 87 -2.61 -1.10 -29.42
N GLY A 88 -3.00 -0.52 -30.55
CA GLY A 88 -2.12 -0.16 -31.66
C GLY A 88 -1.79 1.33 -31.63
N ALA A 89 -1.91 2.00 -32.77
CA ALA A 89 -1.61 3.42 -32.91
C ALA A 89 -2.84 4.22 -33.37
N LEU A 90 -3.13 5.32 -32.69
CA LEU A 90 -4.13 6.32 -33.06
C LEU A 90 -3.43 7.63 -33.39
N HIS A 91 -3.38 7.98 -34.68
CA HIS A 91 -2.66 9.14 -35.16
C HIS A 91 -3.60 10.21 -35.68
N PHE A 92 -3.30 11.46 -35.37
CA PHE A 92 -3.97 12.61 -35.96
C PHE A 92 -2.97 13.43 -36.77
N SER A 93 -3.29 13.69 -38.04
CA SER A 93 -2.38 14.39 -38.94
C SER A 93 -2.48 15.91 -38.82
N GLN A 94 -3.34 16.44 -37.95
CA GLN A 94 -3.52 17.86 -37.68
C GLN A 94 -4.01 18.10 -36.24
N ALA A 95 -4.05 19.36 -35.81
CA ALA A 95 -4.65 19.74 -34.53
C ALA A 95 -6.09 19.23 -34.42
N VAL A 96 -6.46 18.81 -33.20
CA VAL A 96 -7.74 18.20 -32.88
C VAL A 96 -8.45 19.07 -31.85
N THR A 97 -9.72 19.39 -32.11
CA THR A 97 -10.64 19.98 -31.13
C THR A 97 -11.87 19.10 -31.02
N THR A 98 -12.16 18.55 -29.85
CA THR A 98 -13.32 17.67 -29.65
C THR A 98 -14.42 18.37 -28.88
N VAL A 99 -15.64 18.32 -29.40
CA VAL A 99 -16.86 18.78 -28.71
C VAL A 99 -17.64 17.63 -28.05
N ALA A 100 -17.28 16.40 -28.41
CA ALA A 100 -17.77 15.19 -27.76
C ALA A 100 -17.01 14.93 -26.47
N ASP A 101 -17.67 14.26 -25.53
CA ASP A 101 -17.04 13.70 -24.34
C ASP A 101 -16.13 12.55 -24.77
N LEU A 102 -14.93 12.47 -24.21
CA LEU A 102 -13.95 11.44 -24.59
C LEU A 102 -13.64 10.48 -23.45
N ASN A 103 -13.50 9.21 -23.78
CA ASN A 103 -12.88 8.21 -22.93
C ASN A 103 -11.78 7.50 -23.72
N VAL A 104 -10.53 7.85 -23.46
CA VAL A 104 -9.36 7.29 -24.16
C VAL A 104 -8.62 6.38 -23.19
N HIS A 105 -8.50 5.11 -23.55
CA HIS A 105 -7.62 4.16 -22.86
C HIS A 105 -6.52 3.73 -23.82
N VAL A 106 -5.30 4.21 -23.55
CA VAL A 106 -4.08 3.80 -24.24
C VAL A 106 -3.46 2.66 -23.44
N TYR A 107 -3.59 1.44 -23.95
CA TYR A 107 -3.05 0.26 -23.27
C TYR A 107 -1.54 0.20 -23.40
N ASN A 108 -0.89 -0.63 -22.57
CA ASN A 108 0.54 -0.90 -22.71
C ASN A 108 0.90 -1.35 -24.14
N GLY A 109 1.86 -0.65 -24.76
CA GLY A 109 2.29 -0.83 -26.16
C GLY A 109 1.45 -0.08 -27.20
N GLY A 110 0.35 0.56 -26.78
CA GLY A 110 -0.44 1.46 -27.60
C GLY A 110 0.17 2.86 -27.67
N GLU A 111 -0.17 3.59 -28.73
CA GLU A 111 0.34 4.92 -29.04
C GLU A 111 -0.78 5.87 -29.47
N VAL A 112 -0.77 7.10 -28.95
CA VAL A 112 -1.57 8.22 -29.47
C VAL A 112 -0.63 9.36 -29.81
N SER A 113 -0.69 9.85 -31.04
CA SER A 113 0.17 10.97 -31.46
C SER A 113 -0.54 11.97 -32.37
N ILE A 114 -0.14 13.24 -32.28
CA ILE A 114 -0.63 14.32 -33.15
C ILE A 114 0.55 14.99 -33.87
N ALA A 115 0.68 14.72 -35.17
CA ALA A 115 1.92 14.96 -35.90
C ALA A 115 2.07 16.36 -36.54
N SER A 116 1.02 17.17 -36.64
CA SER A 116 1.09 18.47 -37.31
C SER A 116 0.17 19.55 -36.71
N GLY A 117 0.29 20.81 -37.16
CA GLY A 117 -0.54 21.91 -36.67
C GLY A 117 -0.29 22.29 -35.20
N ASN A 118 0.99 22.39 -34.81
CA ASN A 118 1.46 22.52 -33.42
C ASN A 118 1.14 21.31 -32.51
N GLY A 119 0.54 20.23 -33.03
CA GLY A 119 0.22 19.03 -32.26
C GLY A 119 -0.85 19.26 -31.18
N ASN A 120 -1.72 20.26 -31.38
CA ASN A 120 -2.71 20.63 -30.36
C ASN A 120 -3.81 19.57 -30.23
N PHE A 121 -4.10 19.17 -29.00
CA PHE A 121 -5.28 18.43 -28.61
C PHE A 121 -6.11 19.27 -27.66
N THR A 122 -7.25 19.77 -28.13
CA THR A 122 -8.19 20.59 -27.37
C THR A 122 -9.44 19.78 -27.05
N LEU A 123 -9.75 19.67 -25.77
CA LEU A 123 -10.88 18.91 -25.25
C LEU A 123 -11.95 19.88 -24.74
N GLU A 124 -13.01 20.06 -25.53
CA GLU A 124 -14.20 20.89 -25.20
C GLU A 124 -15.41 20.05 -24.77
N GLY A 125 -15.30 18.71 -24.78
CA GLY A 125 -16.29 17.81 -24.18
C GLY A 125 -16.41 18.06 -22.68
N GLN A 126 -17.62 17.96 -22.13
CA GLN A 126 -17.88 18.24 -20.72
C GLN A 126 -17.30 17.18 -19.77
N GLN A 127 -17.12 15.95 -20.25
CA GLN A 127 -16.52 14.84 -19.50
C GLN A 127 -15.42 14.18 -20.34
N ASN A 128 -14.17 14.25 -19.88
CA ASN A 128 -13.05 13.62 -20.56
C ASN A 128 -12.26 12.73 -19.59
N ASN A 129 -11.99 11.51 -20.02
CA ASN A 129 -11.18 10.54 -19.28
C ASN A 129 -10.03 10.04 -20.16
N ILE A 130 -8.81 10.13 -19.66
CA ILE A 130 -7.60 9.59 -20.30
C ILE A 130 -6.94 8.63 -19.31
N LEU A 131 -6.91 7.36 -19.65
CA LEU A 131 -6.11 6.34 -18.96
C LEU A 131 -4.95 5.96 -19.87
N ASN A 132 -3.72 6.22 -19.44
CA ASN A 132 -2.52 5.98 -20.24
C ASN A 132 -1.59 4.96 -19.59
N GLU A 133 -1.50 3.77 -20.14
CA GLU A 133 -0.50 2.74 -19.84
C GLU A 133 0.59 2.65 -20.94
N GLY A 134 0.38 3.33 -22.08
CA GLY A 134 1.24 3.28 -23.26
C GLY A 134 2.03 4.58 -23.46
N HIS A 135 2.02 5.08 -24.68
CA HIS A 135 2.71 6.32 -25.07
C HIS A 135 1.72 7.32 -25.67
N ILE A 136 1.72 8.55 -25.16
CA ILE A 136 0.97 9.66 -25.70
C ILE A 136 1.95 10.78 -26.03
N GLU A 137 1.94 11.27 -27.27
CA GLU A 137 2.76 12.39 -27.73
C GLU A 137 1.93 13.49 -28.37
N LEU A 138 1.88 14.63 -27.67
CA LEU A 138 1.11 15.80 -28.05
C LEU A 138 2.02 17.01 -28.17
N GLY A 139 1.65 17.99 -28.98
CA GLY A 139 2.30 19.29 -28.98
C GLY A 139 1.72 20.21 -27.90
N VAL A 140 0.41 20.38 -27.86
CA VAL A 140 -0.28 21.10 -26.77
C VAL A 140 -1.44 20.25 -26.30
N LEU A 141 -1.68 20.18 -24.99
CA LEU A 141 -2.90 19.62 -24.44
C LEU A 141 -3.68 20.76 -23.77
N GLN A 142 -4.90 21.00 -24.24
CA GLN A 142 -5.77 22.09 -23.80
C GLN A 142 -7.11 21.53 -23.33
N PHE A 143 -7.51 21.89 -22.12
CA PHE A 143 -8.86 21.65 -21.62
C PHE A 143 -9.69 22.92 -21.73
N GLY A 144 -10.87 22.79 -22.33
CA GLY A 144 -11.82 23.87 -22.57
C GLY A 144 -12.64 24.26 -21.34
N ASP A 145 -13.56 25.19 -21.52
CA ASP A 145 -14.42 25.71 -20.45
C ASP A 145 -15.49 24.72 -19.97
N ASN A 146 -15.75 24.72 -18.66
CA ASN A 146 -16.73 23.87 -17.98
C ASN A 146 -16.54 22.36 -18.25
N THR A 147 -15.29 21.95 -18.45
CA THR A 147 -14.91 20.55 -18.68
C THR A 147 -14.53 19.87 -17.36
N ASN A 148 -14.89 18.61 -17.21
CA ASN A 148 -14.42 17.74 -16.14
C ASN A 148 -13.48 16.70 -16.74
N ASN A 149 -12.22 16.74 -16.31
CA ASN A 149 -11.15 15.95 -16.91
C ASN A 149 -10.51 15.07 -15.86
N THR A 150 -10.36 13.79 -16.19
CA THR A 150 -9.64 12.80 -15.38
C THR A 150 -8.51 12.24 -16.23
N ILE A 151 -7.27 12.41 -15.78
CA ILE A 151 -6.09 11.87 -16.46
C ILE A 151 -5.34 11.00 -15.46
N ASP A 152 -5.24 9.71 -15.76
CA ASP A 152 -4.49 8.73 -14.98
C ASP A 152 -3.38 8.14 -15.85
N ASN A 153 -2.13 8.46 -15.49
CA ASN A 153 -0.95 8.16 -16.30
C ASN A 153 -0.04 7.15 -15.59
N TYR A 154 -0.01 5.94 -16.14
CA TYR A 154 0.92 4.85 -15.80
C TYR A 154 2.11 4.77 -16.78
N GLY A 155 1.93 5.25 -18.01
CA GLY A 155 2.91 5.21 -19.10
C GLY A 155 3.63 6.53 -19.34
N ASN A 156 3.95 6.81 -20.60
CA ASN A 156 4.64 8.02 -21.03
C ASN A 156 3.64 9.03 -21.62
N LEU A 157 3.56 10.21 -21.03
CA LEU A 157 2.83 11.35 -21.57
C LEU A 157 3.81 12.48 -21.90
N ASN A 158 4.07 12.67 -23.18
CA ASN A 158 4.96 13.70 -23.70
C ASN A 158 4.14 14.85 -24.29
N ILE A 159 4.31 16.04 -23.71
CA ILE A 159 3.70 17.28 -24.19
C ILE A 159 4.84 18.19 -24.64
N ASN A 160 5.05 18.24 -25.95
CA ASN A 160 6.10 19.00 -26.63
C ASN A 160 5.85 20.52 -26.67
N GLY A 161 4.94 21.01 -25.83
CA GLY A 161 4.50 22.40 -25.72
C GLY A 161 3.73 22.60 -24.41
N ASN A 162 2.62 23.32 -24.45
CA ASN A 162 1.90 23.72 -23.24
C ASN A 162 0.87 22.67 -22.78
N LEU A 163 0.67 22.59 -21.47
CA LEU A 163 -0.48 21.92 -20.85
C LEU A 163 -1.33 22.99 -20.17
N ASN A 164 -2.53 23.22 -20.70
CA ASN A 164 -3.36 24.36 -20.34
C ASN A 164 -4.76 23.93 -19.89
N MET A 165 -5.19 24.49 -18.77
CA MET A 165 -6.56 24.36 -18.28
C MET A 165 -7.23 25.74 -18.37
N SER A 166 -8.46 25.78 -18.86
CA SER A 166 -9.27 27.00 -18.79
C SER A 166 -9.62 27.33 -17.32
N ASN A 167 -10.11 28.54 -17.05
CA ASN A 167 -10.41 28.95 -15.66
C ASN A 167 -11.54 28.15 -15.00
N SER A 168 -12.46 27.59 -15.81
CA SER A 168 -13.65 26.86 -15.31
C SER A 168 -13.51 25.34 -15.41
N ALA A 169 -12.41 24.84 -15.98
CA ALA A 169 -12.14 23.42 -16.07
C ALA A 169 -11.86 22.81 -14.69
N VAL A 170 -12.34 21.60 -14.43
CA VAL A 170 -11.98 20.81 -13.25
C VAL A 170 -11.13 19.65 -13.73
N THR A 171 -9.84 19.67 -13.44
CA THR A 171 -8.90 18.64 -13.91
C THR A 171 -8.29 17.90 -12.74
N LYS A 172 -8.46 16.57 -12.74
CA LYS A 172 -7.80 15.66 -11.81
C LYS A 172 -6.72 14.92 -12.56
N PHE A 173 -5.48 15.20 -12.19
CA PHE A 173 -4.32 14.61 -12.83
C PHE A 173 -3.60 13.69 -11.85
N LYS A 174 -3.38 12.44 -12.24
CA LYS A 174 -2.59 11.48 -11.48
C LYS A 174 -1.49 10.89 -12.36
N ASN A 175 -0.25 11.02 -11.90
CA ASN A 175 0.90 10.32 -12.46
C ASN A 175 1.32 9.22 -11.49
N GLU A 176 1.13 7.98 -11.89
CA GLU A 176 1.36 6.80 -11.06
C GLU A 176 2.86 6.47 -10.94
N GLY A 177 3.24 5.61 -9.98
CA GLY A 177 4.65 5.34 -9.62
C GLY A 177 5.60 4.92 -10.76
N GLY A 178 5.06 4.39 -11.87
CA GLY A 178 5.82 4.05 -13.08
C GLY A 178 5.71 5.08 -14.22
N GLY A 179 4.83 6.07 -14.09
CA GLY A 179 4.49 7.02 -15.13
C GLY A 179 5.52 8.14 -15.28
N LEU A 180 5.73 8.55 -16.53
CA LEU A 180 6.50 9.73 -16.90
C LEU A 180 5.59 10.75 -17.57
N ILE A 181 5.64 12.00 -17.08
CA ILE A 181 5.09 13.15 -17.78
C ILE A 181 6.23 14.11 -18.09
N SER A 182 6.36 14.44 -19.37
CA SER A 182 7.30 15.46 -19.83
C SER A 182 6.54 16.62 -20.46
N ILE A 183 6.82 17.84 -20.01
CA ILE A 183 6.24 19.07 -20.54
C ILE A 183 7.40 19.98 -20.95
N THR A 184 7.51 20.31 -22.24
CA THR A 184 8.58 21.21 -22.69
C THR A 184 8.16 22.68 -22.60
N GLY A 185 6.88 22.98 -22.79
CA GLY A 185 6.30 24.31 -22.63
C GLY A 185 5.81 24.59 -21.22
N ASN A 186 4.97 25.61 -21.08
CA ASN A 186 4.41 25.99 -19.79
C ASN A 186 3.22 25.12 -19.42
N TYR A 187 3.16 24.80 -18.14
CA TYR A 187 1.97 24.28 -17.53
C TYR A 187 1.18 25.43 -16.87
N SER A 188 -0.12 25.54 -17.16
CA SER A 188 -0.99 26.60 -16.62
C SER A 188 -2.33 26.06 -16.13
N ASN A 189 -2.59 26.26 -14.84
CA ASN A 189 -3.74 25.73 -14.13
C ASN A 189 -4.70 26.81 -13.59
N ASN A 190 -5.81 26.35 -13.01
CA ASN A 190 -6.82 27.09 -12.26
C ASN A 190 -6.95 26.58 -10.80
N GLU A 191 -7.84 27.20 -10.02
CA GLU A 191 -8.07 26.88 -8.60
C GLU A 191 -8.83 25.57 -8.33
N ASN A 192 -9.43 24.94 -9.35
CA ASN A 192 -10.31 23.78 -9.19
C ASN A 192 -9.64 22.42 -9.43
N SER A 193 -8.33 22.41 -9.71
CA SER A 193 -7.65 21.23 -10.23
C SER A 193 -6.58 20.69 -9.26
N VAL A 194 -6.46 19.36 -9.22
CA VAL A 194 -5.57 18.62 -8.30
C VAL A 194 -4.57 17.80 -9.11
N TYR A 195 -3.30 17.85 -8.70
CA TYR A 195 -2.19 17.19 -9.37
C TYR A 195 -1.48 16.26 -8.41
N ILE A 196 -1.50 14.97 -8.72
CA ILE A 196 -0.85 13.94 -7.93
C ILE A 196 0.29 13.39 -8.74
N ASN A 197 1.48 13.39 -8.16
CA ASN A 197 2.67 12.82 -8.75
C ASN A 197 3.30 11.79 -7.84
N CYS A 198 3.26 10.54 -8.26
CA CYS A 198 3.90 9.41 -7.61
C CYS A 198 5.02 8.83 -8.49
N GLY A 199 4.99 9.10 -9.79
CA GLY A 199 6.05 8.78 -10.74
C GLY A 199 7.02 9.95 -10.94
N THR A 200 7.30 10.26 -12.21
CA THR A 200 8.20 11.35 -12.60
C THR A 200 7.47 12.41 -13.43
N ILE A 201 7.52 13.68 -12.98
CA ILE A 201 7.13 14.85 -13.75
C ILE A 201 8.38 15.68 -14.04
N ILE A 202 8.58 16.03 -15.31
CA ILE A 202 9.63 16.94 -15.78
C ILE A 202 8.97 18.03 -16.60
N SER A 203 8.89 19.23 -16.04
CA SER A 203 8.55 20.45 -16.77
C SER A 203 9.83 21.22 -17.09
N SER A 204 10.10 21.49 -18.36
CA SER A 204 11.28 22.26 -18.78
C SER A 204 11.07 23.77 -18.64
N SER A 205 9.82 24.22 -18.56
CA SER A 205 9.45 25.63 -18.40
C SER A 205 8.70 25.85 -17.08
N GLY A 206 7.83 26.85 -16.99
CA GLY A 206 7.09 27.15 -15.77
C GLY A 206 5.97 26.16 -15.46
N PHE A 207 5.60 26.06 -14.18
CA PHE A 207 4.50 25.22 -13.69
C PHE A 207 3.57 26.06 -12.81
N ASN A 208 2.61 26.76 -13.44
CA ASN A 208 1.74 27.71 -12.77
C ASN A 208 0.50 27.00 -12.20
N ILE A 209 0.37 26.98 -10.88
CA ILE A 209 -0.76 26.31 -10.19
C ILE A 209 -1.94 27.24 -9.93
N ASN A 210 -1.73 28.55 -9.83
CA ASN A 210 -2.78 29.58 -9.74
C ASN A 210 -3.96 29.23 -8.80
N GLY A 211 -3.70 28.63 -7.64
CA GLY A 211 -4.72 28.27 -6.64
C GLY A 211 -5.08 26.79 -6.56
N GLY A 212 -4.54 25.93 -7.42
CA GLY A 212 -4.71 24.48 -7.33
C GLY A 212 -3.77 23.81 -6.32
N ALA A 213 -3.88 22.48 -6.20
CA ALA A 213 -3.09 21.67 -5.27
C ALA A 213 -2.14 20.69 -5.99
N ILE A 214 -0.91 20.56 -5.49
CA ILE A 214 0.05 19.52 -5.86
C ILE A 214 0.25 18.56 -4.69
N TYR A 215 0.18 17.26 -4.95
CA TYR A 215 0.60 16.19 -4.05
C TYR A 215 1.73 15.41 -4.72
N ASN A 216 2.96 15.54 -4.20
CA ASN A 216 4.13 14.88 -4.75
C ASN A 216 4.67 13.82 -3.79
N THR A 217 4.60 12.55 -4.17
CA THR A 217 5.31 11.43 -3.52
C THR A 217 6.45 10.88 -4.37
N GLY A 218 6.55 11.29 -5.64
CA GLY A 218 7.60 10.90 -6.58
C GLY A 218 8.64 11.99 -6.86
N PHE A 219 9.07 12.07 -8.11
CA PHE A 219 10.05 13.04 -8.61
C PHE A 219 9.36 14.15 -9.40
N PHE A 220 9.49 15.39 -8.95
CA PHE A 220 8.88 16.55 -9.58
C PHE A 220 9.96 17.60 -9.87
N THR A 221 10.21 17.86 -11.15
CA THR A 221 11.25 18.82 -11.58
C THR A 221 10.65 19.90 -12.47
N VAL A 222 10.94 21.16 -12.15
CA VAL A 222 10.51 22.33 -12.91
C VAL A 222 11.73 23.18 -13.30
N GLY A 223 11.86 23.46 -14.60
CA GLY A 223 12.94 24.27 -15.17
C GLY A 223 12.72 25.78 -15.04
N GLY A 224 11.45 26.22 -14.91
CA GLY A 224 11.07 27.62 -14.80
C GLY A 224 10.37 28.00 -13.50
N ASP A 225 9.70 29.14 -13.51
CA ASP A 225 8.99 29.67 -12.34
C ASP A 225 7.72 28.87 -12.04
N ILE A 226 7.32 28.87 -10.77
CA ILE A 226 6.07 28.32 -10.27
C ILE A 226 5.25 29.48 -9.73
N ASN A 227 4.20 29.87 -10.45
CA ASN A 227 3.30 30.91 -9.99
C ASN A 227 2.16 30.32 -9.14
N MET A 228 2.02 30.85 -7.93
CA MET A 228 1.07 30.39 -6.89
C MET A 228 -0.05 31.42 -6.64
N SER A 229 -0.35 32.27 -7.63
CA SER A 229 -1.15 33.50 -7.45
C SER A 229 -2.67 33.33 -7.26
N GLY A 230 -3.17 32.14 -6.96
CA GLY A 230 -4.59 31.90 -6.70
C GLY A 230 -4.97 32.03 -5.22
N ASN A 231 -6.25 31.85 -4.91
CA ASN A 231 -6.78 32.02 -3.55
C ASN A 231 -6.34 30.91 -2.57
N SER A 232 -6.00 29.72 -3.09
CA SER A 232 -5.78 28.49 -2.30
C SER A 232 -4.65 27.61 -2.86
N SER A 233 -3.48 28.19 -3.15
CA SER A 233 -2.37 27.40 -3.69
C SER A 233 -1.75 26.49 -2.64
N GLU A 234 -1.74 25.18 -2.91
CA GLU A 234 -1.24 24.17 -1.96
C GLU A 234 -0.20 23.24 -2.62
N ILE A 235 0.89 22.98 -1.89
CA ILE A 235 1.89 21.98 -2.28
C ILE A 235 2.14 21.07 -1.09
N TYR A 236 1.87 19.78 -1.25
CA TYR A 236 2.20 18.72 -0.30
C TYR A 236 3.31 17.85 -0.90
N ASN A 237 4.53 18.03 -0.39
CA ASN A 237 5.69 17.28 -0.85
C ASN A 237 6.14 16.23 0.17
N PHE A 238 5.99 14.96 -0.21
CA PHE A 238 6.52 13.79 0.48
C PHE A 238 7.70 13.16 -0.30
N GLY A 239 7.88 13.55 -1.56
CA GLY A 239 8.92 13.04 -2.47
C GLY A 239 10.09 14.00 -2.67
N LEU A 240 10.65 13.98 -3.88
CA LEU A 240 11.64 14.95 -4.34
C LEU A 240 10.97 16.01 -5.22
N PHE A 241 11.02 17.26 -4.78
CA PHE A 241 10.55 18.41 -5.53
C PHE A 241 11.72 19.33 -5.82
N THR A 242 11.95 19.66 -7.08
CA THR A 242 13.04 20.57 -7.51
C THR A 242 12.51 21.62 -8.48
N SER A 243 12.81 22.89 -8.21
CA SER A 243 12.56 23.99 -9.14
C SER A 243 13.81 24.84 -9.33
N THR A 244 14.21 25.09 -10.57
CA THR A 244 15.28 26.05 -10.89
C THR A 244 14.78 27.47 -11.06
N GLY A 245 13.47 27.69 -11.18
CA GLY A 245 12.86 29.02 -11.18
C GLY A 245 12.33 29.42 -9.81
N ASN A 246 11.83 30.66 -9.74
CA ASN A 246 11.25 31.24 -8.54
C ASN A 246 9.86 30.68 -8.27
N MET A 247 9.53 30.52 -6.99
CA MET A 247 8.15 30.37 -6.54
C MET A 247 7.58 31.74 -6.22
N ASN A 248 6.65 32.20 -7.05
CA ASN A 248 6.06 33.53 -6.94
C ASN A 248 4.67 33.40 -6.33
N ASN A 249 4.52 33.87 -5.09
CA ASN A 249 3.23 33.94 -4.43
C ASN A 249 2.61 35.34 -4.53
N ALA A 250 1.28 35.38 -4.73
CA ALA A 250 0.49 36.62 -4.65
C ALA A 250 0.03 36.83 -3.18
N PRO A 251 -0.70 37.90 -2.81
CA PRO A 251 -0.93 38.22 -1.39
C PRO A 251 -1.80 37.22 -0.60
N SER A 252 -2.31 36.16 -1.23
CA SER A 252 -3.00 35.04 -0.57
C SER A 252 -2.03 34.15 0.22
N ASP A 253 -2.53 33.47 1.25
CA ASP A 253 -1.76 32.56 2.07
C ASP A 253 -1.61 31.20 1.36
N ALA A 254 -0.47 30.96 0.72
CA ALA A 254 -0.15 29.65 0.15
C ALA A 254 0.33 28.66 1.23
N ILE A 255 -0.01 27.39 1.07
CA ILE A 255 0.40 26.29 1.96
C ILE A 255 1.47 25.45 1.26
N ILE A 256 2.63 25.33 1.89
CA ILE A 256 3.66 24.38 1.51
C ILE A 256 3.86 23.42 2.67
N TYR A 257 3.40 22.19 2.51
CA TYR A 257 3.72 21.09 3.40
C TYR A 257 4.90 20.30 2.84
N ASN A 258 5.90 20.03 3.66
CA ASN A 258 7.07 19.24 3.25
C ASN A 258 7.47 18.21 4.32
N GLU A 259 7.48 16.94 3.91
CA GLU A 259 8.08 15.81 4.63
C GLU A 259 9.24 15.19 3.82
N GLY A 260 9.33 15.52 2.53
CA GLY A 260 10.40 15.06 1.63
C GLY A 260 11.56 16.07 1.49
N LYS A 261 12.15 16.09 0.29
CA LYS A 261 13.15 17.08 -0.11
C LYS A 261 12.55 18.09 -1.07
N PHE A 262 12.64 19.36 -0.73
CA PHE A 262 12.11 20.49 -1.49
C PHE A 262 13.23 21.47 -1.81
N SER A 263 13.68 21.47 -3.06
CA SER A 263 14.80 22.30 -3.54
C SER A 263 14.30 23.35 -4.51
N ILE A 264 14.49 24.64 -4.21
CA ILE A 264 13.97 25.73 -5.04
C ILE A 264 15.00 26.83 -5.25
N ASN A 265 14.84 27.63 -6.30
CA ASN A 265 15.69 28.80 -6.48
C ASN A 265 15.40 29.85 -5.40
N GLN A 266 14.14 30.27 -5.27
CA GLN A 266 13.71 31.27 -4.31
C GLN A 266 12.21 31.11 -4.08
N TYR A 267 11.72 31.42 -2.87
CA TYR A 267 10.31 31.70 -2.65
C TYR A 267 10.13 33.19 -2.37
N GLN A 268 9.20 33.85 -3.07
CA GLN A 268 8.99 35.28 -2.95
C GLN A 268 7.52 35.70 -3.07
N GLY A 269 7.18 36.80 -2.41
CA GLY A 269 5.86 37.44 -2.47
C GLY A 269 4.86 36.89 -1.45
N GLY A 270 3.81 37.67 -1.19
CA GLY A 270 2.70 37.31 -0.32
C GLY A 270 3.10 36.93 1.12
N ASN A 271 2.23 36.16 1.77
CA ASN A 271 2.56 35.42 3.00
C ASN A 271 2.84 33.96 2.63
N ALA A 272 3.38 33.16 3.55
CA ALA A 272 3.56 31.73 3.33
C ALA A 272 3.43 30.92 4.61
N ALA A 273 2.87 29.73 4.52
CA ALA A 273 2.97 28.73 5.58
C ALA A 273 3.83 27.56 5.08
N PHE A 274 4.99 27.37 5.70
CA PHE A 274 5.84 26.20 5.48
C PHE A 274 5.63 25.22 6.63
N HIS A 275 4.80 24.22 6.39
CA HIS A 275 4.49 23.18 7.36
C HIS A 275 5.40 21.96 7.18
N GLY A 276 5.89 21.43 8.29
CA GLY A 276 6.52 20.12 8.31
C GLY A 276 5.65 19.09 9.02
N PRO A 277 6.14 17.84 9.16
CA PRO A 277 5.40 16.79 9.82
C PRO A 277 5.16 17.09 11.30
N LEU A 278 4.01 16.69 11.83
CA LEU A 278 3.69 16.88 13.26
C LEU A 278 4.56 16.00 14.17
N SER A 279 4.86 14.77 13.74
CA SER A 279 5.73 13.85 14.48
C SER A 279 7.19 14.28 14.39
N SER A 280 7.90 14.29 15.53
CA SER A 280 9.34 14.53 15.60
C SER A 280 10.21 13.38 15.05
N SER A 281 9.62 12.21 14.82
CA SER A 281 10.27 11.08 14.13
C SER A 281 10.45 11.29 12.63
N LYS A 282 9.84 12.35 12.08
CA LYS A 282 9.91 12.75 10.68
C LYS A 282 10.49 14.18 10.60
N LYS A 283 11.09 14.53 9.47
CA LYS A 283 11.60 15.89 9.22
C LYS A 283 11.59 16.19 7.72
N GLY A 284 11.06 17.36 7.36
CA GLY A 284 11.11 17.85 5.98
C GLY A 284 12.36 18.67 5.72
N TYR A 285 12.95 18.53 4.53
CA TYR A 285 14.18 19.22 4.14
C TYR A 285 13.93 20.22 3.02
N ILE A 286 14.24 21.48 3.27
CA ILE A 286 14.06 22.58 2.33
C ILE A 286 15.41 23.19 1.99
N GLU A 287 15.77 23.21 0.72
CA GLU A 287 17.01 23.79 0.21
C GLU A 287 16.68 24.95 -0.74
N VAL A 288 17.24 26.13 -0.49
CA VAL A 288 16.99 27.33 -1.30
C VAL A 288 18.30 27.88 -1.88
N GLN A 289 18.31 28.32 -3.13
CA GLN A 289 19.49 28.98 -3.70
C GLN A 289 19.61 30.44 -3.25
N ASN A 290 18.48 31.15 -3.20
CA ASN A 290 18.34 32.52 -2.76
C ASN A 290 17.40 32.60 -1.55
N ALA A 291 17.61 33.61 -0.71
CA ALA A 291 16.82 33.80 0.50
C ALA A 291 15.31 33.93 0.19
N ILE A 292 14.50 33.32 1.04
CA ILE A 292 13.04 33.44 1.03
C ILE A 292 12.68 34.90 1.37
N GLN A 293 11.77 35.49 0.57
CA GLN A 293 11.33 36.89 0.69
C GLN A 293 9.80 36.98 0.73
N VAL A 294 9.22 36.89 1.92
CA VAL A 294 7.76 36.89 2.16
C VAL A 294 7.41 37.91 3.23
N ASN A 295 6.16 38.35 3.31
CA ASN A 295 5.73 39.29 4.36
C ASN A 295 5.73 38.60 5.73
N ASN A 296 4.75 37.73 5.96
CA ASN A 296 4.67 36.89 7.15
C ASN A 296 4.86 35.43 6.78
N ALA A 297 5.57 34.69 7.65
CA ALA A 297 5.75 33.26 7.45
C ALA A 297 5.48 32.47 8.73
N VAL A 298 4.73 31.38 8.63
CA VAL A 298 4.64 30.37 9.71
C VAL A 298 5.47 29.17 9.30
N ILE A 299 6.45 28.79 10.12
CA ILE A 299 7.47 27.80 9.77
C ILE A 299 7.49 26.63 10.75
N GLY A 300 7.36 25.40 10.26
CA GLY A 300 7.50 24.17 11.02
C GLY A 300 6.15 23.46 11.29
N PRO A 301 6.10 22.54 12.27
CA PRO A 301 7.23 22.01 13.05
C PRO A 301 8.13 21.10 12.20
N ASN A 302 9.25 20.64 12.76
CA ASN A 302 10.10 19.58 12.19
C ASN A 302 10.57 19.82 10.74
N LEU A 303 11.05 21.02 10.45
CA LEU A 303 11.68 21.37 9.16
C LEU A 303 13.18 21.61 9.33
N ASP A 304 13.95 21.36 8.29
CA ASP A 304 15.33 21.79 8.15
C ASP A 304 15.46 22.70 6.92
N PHE A 305 16.07 23.87 7.11
CA PHE A 305 16.33 24.81 6.02
C PHE A 305 17.81 24.89 5.72
N LYS A 306 18.17 24.91 4.44
CA LYS A 306 19.55 25.01 3.99
C LYS A 306 19.67 25.99 2.82
N MET A 307 20.64 26.90 2.91
CA MET A 307 21.11 27.65 1.75
C MET A 307 21.98 26.72 0.89
N ALA A 308 21.75 26.69 -0.43
CA ALA A 308 22.56 25.89 -1.35
C ALA A 308 24.05 26.29 -1.31
N THR A 309 24.33 27.55 -1.00
CA THR A 309 25.68 28.08 -0.78
C THR A 309 25.72 29.01 0.42
N GLY A 310 26.81 28.97 1.20
CA GLY A 310 27.01 29.86 2.35
C GLY A 310 26.47 29.28 3.66
N VAL A 311 26.30 30.16 4.65
CA VAL A 311 25.81 29.79 5.98
C VAL A 311 24.30 29.71 5.98
N SER A 312 23.75 28.69 6.65
CA SER A 312 22.32 28.53 6.85
C SER A 312 21.96 28.95 8.27
N ASP A 313 21.29 30.10 8.41
CA ASP A 313 20.73 30.58 9.67
C ASP A 313 19.42 31.35 9.36
N PRO A 314 18.60 31.68 10.38
CA PRO A 314 17.34 32.41 10.17
C PRO A 314 17.48 33.67 9.31
N SER A 315 18.56 34.42 9.45
CA SER A 315 18.77 35.70 8.77
C SER A 315 19.28 35.57 7.34
N THR A 316 19.92 34.45 6.99
CA THR A 316 20.36 34.16 5.62
C THR A 316 19.28 33.46 4.82
N VAL A 317 18.49 32.57 5.45
CA VAL A 317 17.38 31.86 4.79
C VAL A 317 16.18 32.77 4.58
N PHE A 318 15.87 33.66 5.52
CA PHE A 318 14.72 34.56 5.45
C PHE A 318 15.18 36.02 5.44
N VAL A 319 14.97 36.72 4.33
CA VAL A 319 15.31 38.13 4.14
C VAL A 319 14.05 38.92 3.86
N ASN A 320 13.93 40.14 4.39
CA ASN A 320 12.72 40.97 4.29
C ASN A 320 11.44 40.22 4.72
N SER A 321 11.59 39.30 5.67
CA SER A 321 10.52 38.40 6.11
C SER A 321 10.33 38.44 7.62
N ASN A 322 9.11 38.13 8.07
CA ASN A 322 8.76 38.04 9.48
C ASN A 322 8.33 36.60 9.85
N PRO A 323 9.29 35.68 10.05
CA PRO A 323 8.98 34.28 10.34
C PRO A 323 8.61 34.06 11.81
N SER A 324 7.57 33.26 12.04
CA SER A 324 7.21 32.64 13.32
C SER A 324 7.55 31.16 13.27
N TYR A 325 8.41 30.70 14.17
CA TYR A 325 8.89 29.32 14.20
C TYR A 325 8.09 28.46 15.17
N LEU A 326 7.67 27.29 14.69
CA LEU A 326 7.18 26.18 15.49
C LEU A 326 8.33 25.28 15.96
N ALA A 327 8.02 24.21 16.68
CA ALA A 327 9.02 23.34 17.28
C ALA A 327 9.95 22.67 16.24
N ASN A 328 11.21 22.47 16.64
CA ASN A 328 12.21 21.68 15.88
C ASN A 328 12.44 22.15 14.43
N VAL A 329 12.38 23.47 14.21
CA VAL A 329 12.94 24.09 12.99
C VAL A 329 14.45 24.20 13.16
N THR A 330 15.19 23.62 12.22
CA THR A 330 16.65 23.60 12.20
C THR A 330 17.19 24.25 10.93
N PHE A 331 18.47 24.62 10.96
CA PHE A 331 19.16 25.21 9.82
C PHE A 331 20.43 24.40 9.54
N ASP A 332 20.43 23.71 8.40
CA ASP A 332 21.49 22.82 7.91
C ASP A 332 21.91 21.72 8.92
N CYS A 333 20.92 21.09 9.57
CA CYS A 333 21.21 19.93 10.41
C CYS A 333 21.67 18.72 9.59
N ALA A 334 21.31 18.65 8.31
CA ALA A 334 21.66 17.54 7.43
C ALA A 334 23.18 17.47 7.21
N SER A 335 23.82 18.60 6.90
CA SER A 335 25.27 18.63 6.63
C SER A 335 26.10 18.37 7.89
N THR A 336 25.52 18.61 9.08
CA THR A 336 26.17 18.38 10.37
C THR A 336 25.81 17.04 11.01
N ASN A 337 24.98 16.22 10.35
CA ASN A 337 24.42 14.97 10.90
C ASN A 337 23.75 15.14 12.27
N SER A 338 23.09 16.29 12.50
CA SER A 338 22.44 16.61 13.78
C SER A 338 20.92 16.66 13.69
N CYS A 339 20.33 16.17 12.60
CA CYS A 339 18.88 16.16 12.44
C CYS A 339 18.19 15.16 13.38
N SER A 340 16.98 15.52 13.84
CA SER A 340 16.16 14.66 14.70
C SER A 340 15.59 13.42 14.00
N ALA A 341 15.51 13.45 12.68
CA ALA A 341 15.02 12.39 11.81
C ALA A 341 15.78 12.44 10.48
N PRO A 342 15.89 11.33 9.72
CA PRO A 342 16.53 11.30 8.41
C PRO A 342 15.62 11.83 7.29
N LEU A 343 16.20 12.16 6.13
CA LEU A 343 15.46 12.45 4.90
C LEU A 343 14.84 11.17 4.34
N ILE A 344 13.53 11.21 4.09
CA ILE A 344 12.76 10.20 3.36
C ILE A 344 12.13 10.91 2.17
N PHE A 345 12.32 10.38 0.95
CA PHE A 345 11.73 10.95 -0.29
C PHE A 345 11.01 9.90 -1.15
N THR A 346 10.83 8.70 -0.61
CA THR A 346 10.06 7.62 -1.22
C THR A 346 9.12 7.09 -0.14
N PRO A 347 7.98 7.76 0.08
CA PRO A 347 7.11 7.46 1.22
C PRO A 347 6.31 6.16 1.06
N GLY A 348 6.39 5.50 -0.11
CA GLY A 348 5.78 4.18 -0.35
C GLY A 348 4.29 4.22 -0.70
N PHE A 349 3.69 5.40 -0.85
CA PHE A 349 2.27 5.55 -1.17
C PHE A 349 2.01 6.51 -2.33
N CYS A 350 0.82 6.41 -2.91
CA CYS A 350 0.31 7.32 -3.92
C CYS A 350 -1.12 7.78 -3.55
N PRO A 351 -1.38 9.09 -3.41
CA PRO A 351 -2.72 9.58 -3.12
C PRO A 351 -3.76 9.16 -4.16
N MET A 352 -5.03 9.11 -3.76
CA MET A 352 -6.15 8.91 -4.68
C MET A 352 -6.27 10.11 -5.64
N ILE A 353 -6.88 9.93 -6.82
CA ILE A 353 -6.97 10.93 -7.90
C ILE A 353 -7.63 12.27 -7.50
N ASN A 354 -8.31 12.31 -6.35
CA ASN A 354 -8.91 13.51 -5.76
C ASN A 354 -8.00 14.22 -4.73
N GLY A 355 -6.78 13.73 -4.49
CA GLY A 355 -5.83 14.24 -3.48
C GLY A 355 -5.98 13.61 -2.09
N GLU A 356 -6.92 12.67 -1.91
CA GLU A 356 -7.10 12.00 -0.63
C GLU A 356 -5.90 11.09 -0.32
N LEU A 357 -5.24 11.34 0.80
CA LEU A 357 -4.11 10.54 1.26
C LEU A 357 -4.61 9.15 1.74
N PRO A 358 -3.86 8.07 1.52
CA PRO A 358 -4.24 6.75 2.00
C PRO A 358 -4.16 6.66 3.52
N PRO A 359 -4.78 5.64 4.14
CA PRO A 359 -4.45 5.22 5.49
C PRO A 359 -2.95 4.97 5.65
N MET A 360 -2.49 4.92 6.89
CA MET A 360 -1.15 4.46 7.23
C MET A 360 -1.28 3.23 8.12
N ALA A 361 -1.09 2.05 7.53
CA ALA A 361 -0.97 0.80 8.25
C ALA A 361 0.51 0.62 8.62
N VAL A 362 0.81 0.43 9.89
CA VAL A 362 2.18 0.35 10.38
C VAL A 362 2.48 -1.08 10.84
N ASP A 363 3.59 -1.63 10.32
CA ASP A 363 4.04 -2.97 10.70
C ASP A 363 4.11 -3.15 12.23
N ASP A 364 3.55 -4.27 12.69
CA ASP A 364 3.44 -4.61 14.11
C ASP A 364 4.45 -5.67 14.52
N SER A 365 4.82 -5.68 15.80
CA SER A 365 5.63 -6.76 16.37
C SER A 365 5.17 -7.12 17.78
N TYR A 366 4.70 -8.36 17.94
CA TYR A 366 4.18 -8.89 19.20
C TYR A 366 4.96 -10.13 19.65
N THR A 367 5.23 -10.22 20.95
CA THR A 367 5.90 -11.38 21.55
C THR A 367 4.99 -11.98 22.61
N ILE A 368 4.73 -13.29 22.51
CA ILE A 368 3.91 -14.03 23.48
C ILE A 368 4.55 -15.34 23.91
N SER A 369 4.12 -15.86 25.07
CA SER A 369 4.48 -17.21 25.50
C SER A 369 3.58 -18.26 24.85
N ALA A 370 4.15 -19.44 24.56
CA ALA A 370 3.41 -20.60 24.07
C ALA A 370 2.27 -20.96 25.04
N GLY A 371 1.06 -21.13 24.49
CA GLY A 371 -0.16 -21.37 25.25
C GLY A 371 -1.04 -20.14 25.43
N ASN A 372 -0.53 -18.91 25.22
CA ASN A 372 -1.37 -17.72 25.14
C ASN A 372 -2.19 -17.70 23.85
N THR A 373 -3.41 -17.16 23.92
CA THR A 373 -4.37 -17.23 22.81
C THR A 373 -4.70 -15.91 22.12
N SER A 374 -4.13 -14.79 22.59
CA SER A 374 -4.35 -13.47 21.98
C SER A 374 -3.21 -12.50 22.31
N THR A 375 -2.95 -11.52 21.44
CA THR A 375 -1.96 -10.46 21.63
C THR A 375 -2.22 -9.24 20.74
N GLY A 376 -1.76 -8.07 21.19
CA GLY A 376 -1.69 -6.85 20.39
C GLY A 376 -3.04 -6.29 19.92
N ILE A 377 -3.02 -5.08 19.38
CA ILE A 377 -4.10 -4.47 18.61
C ILE A 377 -3.44 -3.76 17.43
N VAL A 378 -3.69 -4.25 16.21
CA VAL A 378 -3.00 -3.72 15.02
C VAL A 378 -3.28 -2.24 14.75
N LEU A 379 -4.39 -1.69 15.26
CA LEU A 379 -4.74 -0.27 15.06
C LEU A 379 -4.05 0.69 16.04
N ASP A 380 -3.29 0.21 17.03
CA ASP A 380 -2.72 1.07 18.08
C ASP A 380 -1.71 2.09 17.51
N ASN A 381 -1.06 1.76 16.39
CA ASN A 381 -0.07 2.56 15.68
C ASN A 381 -0.51 2.97 14.25
N ASP A 382 -1.77 2.72 13.88
CA ASP A 382 -2.32 3.01 12.56
C ASP A 382 -3.06 4.36 12.50
N PHE A 383 -3.22 4.88 11.29
CA PHE A 383 -3.92 6.15 11.05
C PHE A 383 -4.92 6.05 9.88
N GLU A 384 -6.08 6.71 10.03
CA GLU A 384 -7.15 6.74 9.02
C GLU A 384 -6.70 7.37 7.69
N THR A 385 -5.83 8.36 7.78
CA THR A 385 -5.13 8.98 6.66
C THR A 385 -3.68 9.22 7.05
N TYR A 386 -2.80 9.37 6.07
CA TYR A 386 -1.41 9.72 6.30
C TYR A 386 -1.30 11.00 7.14
N ASN A 387 -0.67 10.91 8.32
CA ASN A 387 -0.60 11.97 9.34
C ASN A 387 -1.97 12.46 9.88
N GLY A 388 -3.03 11.66 9.71
CA GLY A 388 -4.38 11.94 10.18
C GLY A 388 -4.64 11.51 11.62
N ALA A 389 -5.92 11.31 11.93
CA ALA A 389 -6.33 10.75 13.22
C ALA A 389 -5.95 9.27 13.33
N GLN A 390 -5.78 8.79 14.57
CA GLN A 390 -5.57 7.37 14.84
C GLN A 390 -6.70 6.53 14.21
N ALA A 391 -6.34 5.39 13.63
CA ALA A 391 -7.30 4.45 13.10
C ALA A 391 -8.11 3.80 14.23
N THR A 392 -9.39 3.59 13.96
CA THR A 392 -10.35 2.96 14.86
C THR A 392 -11.32 2.12 14.03
N LEU A 393 -12.04 1.22 14.67
CA LEU A 393 -13.09 0.43 14.01
C LEU A 393 -14.27 1.26 13.49
N THR A 394 -14.31 2.57 13.77
CA THR A 394 -15.38 3.47 13.29
C THR A 394 -15.01 4.22 12.02
N ASN A 395 -13.71 4.40 11.76
CA ASN A 395 -13.19 5.21 10.66
C ASN A 395 -12.35 4.40 9.65
N VAL A 396 -11.94 3.18 10.00
CA VAL A 396 -11.35 2.22 9.05
C VAL A 396 -12.08 0.88 9.07
N MET A 397 -12.07 0.20 7.92
CA MET A 397 -12.40 -1.20 7.78
C MET A 397 -11.12 -2.02 7.74
N MET A 398 -11.08 -3.11 8.51
CA MET A 398 -9.91 -3.97 8.63
C MET A 398 -10.18 -5.34 8.02
N SER A 399 -9.17 -5.92 7.38
CA SER A 399 -9.24 -7.28 6.84
C SER A 399 -7.89 -8.00 6.94
N GLN A 400 -7.91 -9.30 7.19
CA GLN A 400 -6.74 -10.15 7.08
C GLN A 400 -6.49 -10.48 5.59
N VAL A 401 -5.28 -10.23 5.11
CA VAL A 401 -4.86 -10.53 3.73
C VAL A 401 -4.24 -11.91 3.66
N SER A 402 -3.30 -12.22 4.55
CA SER A 402 -2.53 -13.46 4.51
C SER A 402 -2.07 -13.88 5.92
N THR A 403 -1.76 -15.16 6.12
CA THR A 403 -1.08 -15.63 7.33
C THR A 403 -0.10 -16.74 6.99
N SER A 404 1.06 -16.72 7.64
CA SER A 404 2.06 -17.80 7.56
C SER A 404 1.64 -19.08 8.28
N ASN A 405 0.65 -19.00 9.19
CA ASN A 405 0.15 -20.15 9.94
C ASN A 405 -1.36 -20.02 10.18
N PRO A 406 -2.19 -21.01 9.79
CA PRO A 406 -3.65 -20.95 9.95
C PRO A 406 -4.12 -20.86 11.42
N ASN A 407 -3.25 -21.15 12.39
CA ASN A 407 -3.54 -20.98 13.80
C ASN A 407 -3.40 -19.53 14.30
N ILE A 408 -2.92 -18.61 13.46
CA ILE A 408 -2.74 -17.20 13.80
C ILE A 408 -3.64 -16.39 12.88
N ASN A 409 -4.58 -15.67 13.46
CA ASN A 409 -5.60 -14.91 12.74
C ASN A 409 -5.79 -13.53 13.39
N LEU A 410 -6.32 -12.60 12.61
CA LEU A 410 -6.72 -11.27 13.05
C LEU A 410 -8.22 -11.25 13.34
N ASN A 411 -8.59 -10.82 14.55
CA ASN A 411 -9.97 -10.54 14.89
C ASN A 411 -10.34 -9.13 14.42
N ILE A 412 -11.06 -9.07 13.31
CA ILE A 412 -11.45 -7.80 12.67
C ILE A 412 -12.44 -6.96 13.48
N ASN A 413 -13.04 -7.51 14.55
CA ASN A 413 -14.02 -6.79 15.38
C ASN A 413 -13.39 -6.03 16.54
N ASP A 414 -12.14 -6.31 16.88
CA ASP A 414 -11.41 -5.68 17.99
C ASP A 414 -9.94 -5.39 17.68
N GLY A 415 -9.43 -5.83 16.53
CA GLY A 415 -8.06 -5.63 16.07
C GLY A 415 -7.01 -6.55 16.69
N HIS A 416 -7.39 -7.49 17.55
CA HIS A 416 -6.43 -8.36 18.22
C HIS A 416 -5.93 -9.49 17.31
N ILE A 417 -4.68 -9.91 17.51
CA ILE A 417 -4.18 -11.16 16.94
C ILE A 417 -4.61 -12.30 17.85
N GLU A 418 -5.32 -13.26 17.29
CA GLU A 418 -5.71 -14.51 17.93
C GLU A 418 -4.71 -15.62 17.57
N VAL A 419 -4.31 -16.38 18.58
CA VAL A 419 -3.39 -17.51 18.44
C VAL A 419 -4.07 -18.76 18.99
N LEU A 420 -4.28 -19.79 18.16
CA LEU A 420 -4.89 -21.02 18.64
C LEU A 420 -3.95 -21.75 19.61
N ALA A 421 -4.54 -22.36 20.65
CA ALA A 421 -3.80 -23.15 21.62
C ALA A 421 -3.05 -24.30 20.94
N GLY A 422 -1.80 -24.55 21.39
CA GLY A 422 -0.94 -25.57 20.81
C GLY A 422 -0.10 -25.11 19.61
N THR A 423 -0.18 -23.83 19.22
CA THR A 423 0.74 -23.26 18.23
C THR A 423 2.18 -23.33 18.74
N PRO A 424 3.11 -24.00 18.03
CA PRO A 424 4.48 -24.18 18.49
C PRO A 424 5.25 -22.85 18.61
N PRO A 425 6.26 -22.78 19.48
CA PRO A 425 7.23 -21.68 19.49
C PRO A 425 7.86 -21.47 18.11
N GLY A 426 8.01 -20.21 17.72
CA GLY A 426 8.47 -19.82 16.40
C GLY A 426 8.13 -18.36 16.08
N THR A 427 8.60 -17.89 14.94
CA THR A 427 8.24 -16.58 14.39
C THR A 427 7.27 -16.78 13.24
N TYR A 428 6.16 -16.06 13.28
CA TYR A 428 5.10 -16.12 12.30
C TYR A 428 4.78 -14.70 11.81
N THR A 429 4.30 -14.60 10.59
CA THR A 429 3.80 -13.35 10.00
C THR A 429 2.33 -13.45 9.62
N LEU A 430 1.64 -12.32 9.65
CA LEU A 430 0.27 -12.11 9.17
C LEU A 430 0.22 -10.76 8.48
N ASP A 431 -0.34 -10.70 7.27
CA ASP A 431 -0.55 -9.43 6.57
C ASP A 431 -2.01 -9.01 6.75
N TYR A 432 -2.22 -7.74 7.06
CA TYR A 432 -3.55 -7.14 7.17
C TYR A 432 -3.64 -5.86 6.37
N LYS A 433 -4.88 -5.46 6.11
CA LYS A 433 -5.21 -4.28 5.31
C LYS A 433 -6.24 -3.45 6.05
N ILE A 434 -6.00 -2.14 6.10
CA ILE A 434 -6.99 -1.15 6.52
C ILE A 434 -7.43 -0.33 5.31
N CYS A 435 -8.72 -0.04 5.22
CA CYS A 435 -9.31 0.83 4.23
C CYS A 435 -10.10 1.92 4.93
N GLN A 436 -10.15 3.12 4.36
CA GLN A 436 -10.99 4.17 4.94
C GLN A 436 -12.46 3.77 4.89
N GLN A 437 -13.21 4.07 5.96
CA GLN A 437 -14.65 3.86 6.00
C GLN A 437 -15.38 4.77 5.00
N ALA A 438 -14.91 6.01 4.86
CA ALA A 438 -15.47 6.98 3.91
C ALA A 438 -15.15 6.65 2.45
N ASN A 439 -14.00 6.01 2.20
CA ASN A 439 -13.56 5.60 0.88
C ASN A 439 -13.00 4.16 0.90
N PRO A 440 -13.87 3.14 0.81
CA PRO A 440 -13.51 1.72 0.86
C PRO A 440 -12.44 1.24 -0.12
N THR A 441 -12.15 2.02 -1.15
CA THR A 441 -11.15 1.69 -2.17
C THR A 441 -9.75 2.23 -1.83
N ASN A 442 -9.66 3.20 -0.92
CA ASN A 442 -8.41 3.79 -0.46
C ASN A 442 -7.91 3.05 0.78
N CYS A 443 -6.79 2.35 0.64
CA CYS A 443 -6.36 1.37 1.62
C CYS A 443 -4.84 1.28 1.70
N ASP A 444 -4.36 0.74 2.82
CA ASP A 444 -2.95 0.42 3.05
C ASP A 444 -2.80 -0.97 3.70
N THR A 445 -1.64 -1.61 3.56
CA THR A 445 -1.34 -2.97 4.03
C THR A 445 -0.10 -2.98 4.91
N ALA A 446 -0.16 -3.70 6.03
CA ALA A 446 0.97 -3.87 6.94
C ALA A 446 1.16 -5.33 7.35
N THR A 447 2.36 -5.63 7.83
CA THR A 447 2.79 -6.95 8.29
C THR A 447 2.87 -6.98 9.81
N VAL A 448 2.22 -7.95 10.43
CA VAL A 448 2.38 -8.29 11.84
C VAL A 448 3.40 -9.40 11.99
N THR A 449 4.42 -9.18 12.82
CA THR A 449 5.37 -10.22 13.24
C THR A 449 5.01 -10.73 14.63
N ILE A 450 4.72 -12.03 14.74
CA ILE A 450 4.36 -12.70 15.99
C ILE A 450 5.49 -13.64 16.40
N ILE A 451 6.09 -13.39 17.56
CA ILE A 451 7.15 -14.23 18.15
C ILE A 451 6.56 -15.04 19.30
N ILE A 452 6.34 -16.33 19.09
CA ILE A 452 5.90 -17.26 20.13
C ILE A 452 7.14 -17.86 20.81
N GLN A 453 7.34 -17.51 22.07
CA GLN A 453 8.44 -17.99 22.90
C GLN A 453 8.01 -19.19 23.75
N GLY A 454 8.93 -20.13 24.00
CA GLY A 454 8.68 -21.30 24.84
C GLY A 454 9.34 -22.56 24.29
N THR A 455 9.09 -23.70 24.92
CA THR A 455 9.53 -25.03 24.46
C THR A 455 8.32 -25.93 24.21
N VAL A 456 8.36 -26.72 23.13
CA VAL A 456 7.33 -27.74 22.82
C VAL A 456 7.36 -28.80 23.93
N PRO A 457 6.21 -29.31 24.43
CA PRO A 457 6.20 -30.44 25.35
C PRO A 457 6.91 -31.65 24.69
N CYS A 458 8.09 -31.99 25.19
CA CYS A 458 8.89 -33.10 24.66
C CYS A 458 8.32 -34.45 25.12
N TYR A 459 8.09 -35.35 24.17
CA TYR A 459 7.95 -36.79 24.42
C TYR A 459 9.34 -37.41 24.37
N LYS A 460 9.84 -38.00 25.46
CA LYS A 460 11.00 -38.91 25.36
C LYS A 460 10.56 -40.10 24.52
N THR A 461 11.21 -40.30 23.37
CA THR A 461 10.96 -41.47 22.52
C THR A 461 11.30 -42.75 23.31
N ALA A 462 10.55 -43.82 23.06
CA ALA A 462 10.83 -45.10 23.72
C ALA A 462 12.26 -45.56 23.42
N ALA A 463 12.97 -46.07 24.41
CA ALA A 463 14.30 -46.65 24.20
C ALA A 463 14.19 -47.86 23.26
N THR A 464 14.73 -47.74 22.04
CA THR A 464 14.70 -48.80 21.01
C THR A 464 15.98 -49.65 20.97
N SER A 465 16.98 -49.33 21.81
CA SER A 465 18.24 -50.07 21.94
C SER A 465 18.76 -50.03 23.38
N GLY A 466 19.66 -50.96 23.75
CA GLY A 466 20.23 -51.09 25.09
C GLY A 466 19.63 -52.23 25.94
N VAL A 467 20.01 -52.32 27.22
CA VAL A 467 19.44 -53.29 28.18
C VAL A 467 18.02 -52.86 28.52
N VAL A 468 17.06 -53.30 27.71
CA VAL A 468 15.63 -53.07 27.96
C VAL A 468 15.09 -54.21 28.83
N LEU A 469 14.84 -53.90 30.10
CA LEU A 469 14.26 -54.84 31.07
C LEU A 469 12.78 -55.10 30.75
N PRO A 470 12.27 -56.33 30.91
CA PRO A 470 10.83 -56.60 30.85
C PRO A 470 10.07 -55.74 31.86
N ALA A 471 8.97 -55.12 31.44
CA ALA A 471 8.08 -54.46 32.39
C ALA A 471 7.46 -55.51 33.34
N THR A 472 7.47 -55.22 34.63
CA THR A 472 6.93 -56.12 35.67
C THR A 472 5.52 -55.73 36.11
N PHE A 473 5.07 -54.53 35.72
CA PHE A 473 3.76 -54.00 36.08
C PHE A 473 3.03 -53.39 34.89
N GLY A 474 1.72 -53.59 34.84
CA GLY A 474 0.89 -52.99 33.82
C GLY A 474 -0.59 -53.09 34.13
N VAL A 475 -1.38 -52.34 33.36
CA VAL A 475 -2.84 -52.33 33.38
C VAL A 475 -3.29 -52.44 31.92
N THR A 476 -4.16 -53.41 31.63
CA THR A 476 -4.71 -53.62 30.28
C THR A 476 -6.22 -53.64 30.31
N ALA A 477 -6.84 -52.82 29.46
CA ALA A 477 -8.27 -52.89 29.19
C ALA A 477 -8.61 -53.95 28.14
N LEU A 478 -7.62 -54.69 27.62
CA LEU A 478 -7.77 -55.71 26.58
C LEU A 478 -7.81 -57.14 27.15
N GLY A 479 -7.84 -57.31 28.48
CA GLY A 479 -8.01 -58.60 29.13
C GLY A 479 -6.78 -59.53 29.10
N ARG A 480 -5.61 -59.06 28.65
CA ARG A 480 -4.41 -59.93 28.51
C ARG A 480 -3.99 -60.58 29.82
N ALA A 481 -4.01 -59.81 30.92
CA ALA A 481 -3.69 -60.30 32.26
C ALA A 481 -4.56 -61.47 32.73
N GLN A 482 -5.80 -61.57 32.24
CA GLN A 482 -6.81 -62.53 32.70
C GLN A 482 -7.05 -63.67 31.70
N ASN A 483 -6.57 -63.54 30.45
CA ASN A 483 -6.77 -64.52 29.37
C ASN A 483 -5.58 -65.48 29.18
N GLY A 484 -4.75 -65.67 30.21
CA GLY A 484 -3.64 -66.63 30.16
C GLY A 484 -2.43 -66.18 29.32
N ASP A 485 -2.30 -64.89 29.01
CA ASP A 485 -1.07 -64.34 28.44
C ASP A 485 0.04 -64.39 29.49
N THR A 486 0.93 -65.37 29.38
CA THR A 486 2.00 -65.63 30.35
C THR A 486 3.18 -64.66 30.22
N VAL A 487 3.18 -63.80 29.21
CA VAL A 487 4.31 -62.91 28.90
C VAL A 487 3.95 -61.43 29.05
N TRP A 488 2.68 -61.10 29.28
CA TRP A 488 2.24 -59.75 29.61
C TRP A 488 2.50 -59.41 31.10
N PRO A 489 2.95 -58.18 31.43
CA PRO A 489 3.27 -57.04 30.55
C PRO A 489 4.70 -57.06 30.00
N GLY A 490 5.51 -58.06 30.35
CA GLY A 490 6.95 -58.14 30.06
C GLY A 490 7.37 -58.12 28.59
N VAL A 491 6.44 -58.38 27.64
CA VAL A 491 6.65 -58.15 26.20
C VAL A 491 6.93 -56.67 25.87
N ARG A 492 6.49 -55.73 26.71
CA ARG A 492 6.88 -54.32 26.61
C ARG A 492 8.12 -54.13 27.47
N LYS A 493 9.24 -53.82 26.84
CA LYS A 493 10.52 -53.64 27.53
C LYS A 493 10.85 -52.16 27.69
N GLY A 494 11.60 -51.81 28.74
CA GLY A 494 12.06 -50.45 28.99
C GLY A 494 11.03 -49.50 29.60
N ALA A 495 9.85 -50.02 29.99
CA ALA A 495 8.82 -49.25 30.69
C ALA A 495 8.73 -49.70 32.15
N TRP A 496 8.57 -48.74 33.07
CA TRP A 496 8.28 -49.00 34.48
C TRP A 496 6.83 -49.48 34.68
N THR A 497 5.90 -48.93 33.89
CA THR A 497 4.48 -49.27 33.90
C THR A 497 3.96 -49.35 32.48
N VAL A 498 3.21 -50.40 32.15
CA VAL A 498 2.57 -50.58 30.85
C VAL A 498 1.08 -50.30 30.95
N LEU A 499 0.58 -49.30 30.25
CA LEU A 499 -0.86 -49.03 30.13
C LEU A 499 -1.31 -49.38 28.71
N GLU A 500 -2.28 -50.28 28.56
CA GLU A 500 -2.76 -50.74 27.26
C GLU A 500 -4.29 -50.63 27.13
N SER A 501 -4.73 -49.94 26.09
CA SER A 501 -6.15 -49.72 25.78
C SER A 501 -6.30 -49.30 24.32
N LYS A 502 -7.43 -49.64 23.68
CA LYS A 502 -7.75 -49.18 22.32
C LYS A 502 -8.50 -47.85 22.30
N THR A 503 -9.39 -47.64 23.28
CA THR A 503 -10.36 -46.53 23.26
C THR A 503 -10.61 -45.90 24.63
N LYS A 504 -10.07 -46.47 25.70
CA LYS A 504 -10.25 -45.96 27.08
C LYS A 504 -8.98 -45.24 27.53
N GLY A 505 -9.12 -44.03 28.05
CA GLY A 505 -8.05 -43.33 28.74
C GLY A 505 -7.76 -43.96 30.11
N PHE A 506 -6.54 -43.74 30.61
CA PHE A 506 -6.22 -43.98 32.02
C PHE A 506 -6.81 -42.82 32.83
N VAL A 507 -7.81 -43.12 33.65
CA VAL A 507 -8.50 -42.12 34.48
C VAL A 507 -8.13 -42.38 35.94
N LEU A 508 -7.52 -41.40 36.58
CA LEU A 508 -7.23 -41.43 38.01
C LEU A 508 -8.43 -40.97 38.82
N ASN A 509 -8.54 -41.48 40.05
CA ASN A 509 -9.51 -40.95 41.00
C ASN A 509 -9.21 -39.47 41.26
N ARG A 510 -10.25 -38.64 41.18
CA ARG A 510 -10.17 -37.19 41.38
C ARG A 510 -10.69 -36.88 42.77
N LEU A 511 -9.81 -36.45 43.66
CA LEU A 511 -10.14 -36.19 45.06
C LEU A 511 -9.68 -34.78 45.45
N ASN A 512 -10.39 -34.14 46.37
CA ASN A 512 -9.92 -32.89 47.00
C ASN A 512 -9.07 -33.18 48.24
N ASP A 513 -8.41 -32.16 48.80
CA ASP A 513 -7.54 -32.30 49.99
C ASP A 513 -8.22 -33.00 51.18
N ALA A 514 -9.50 -32.69 51.43
CA ALA A 514 -10.25 -33.27 52.54
C ALA A 514 -10.53 -34.76 52.31
N GLN A 515 -10.89 -35.15 51.08
CA GLN A 515 -11.11 -36.55 50.70
C GLN A 515 -9.82 -37.37 50.77
N ILE A 516 -8.69 -36.79 50.38
CA ILE A 516 -7.37 -37.46 50.47
C ILE A 516 -6.97 -37.64 51.93
N SER A 517 -7.17 -36.62 52.76
CA SER A 517 -6.89 -36.68 54.20
C SER A 517 -7.78 -37.68 54.95
N ALA A 518 -8.97 -37.97 54.42
CA ALA A 518 -9.91 -38.94 54.99
C ALA A 518 -9.62 -40.40 54.63
N ILE A 519 -8.63 -40.69 53.77
CA ILE A 519 -8.26 -42.06 53.44
C ILE A 519 -7.69 -42.75 54.69
N PRO A 520 -8.28 -43.86 55.19
CA PRO A 520 -7.79 -44.53 56.39
C PRO A 520 -6.32 -44.95 56.25
N ALA A 521 -5.50 -44.72 57.28
CA ALA A 521 -4.07 -44.99 57.23
C ALA A 521 -3.74 -46.45 56.83
N ALA A 522 -4.55 -47.42 57.24
CA ALA A 522 -4.38 -48.84 56.87
C ALA A 522 -4.53 -49.11 55.35
N ASN A 523 -5.24 -48.22 54.63
CA ASN A 523 -5.51 -48.35 53.20
C ASN A 523 -4.46 -47.66 52.33
N LEU A 524 -3.64 -46.78 52.91
CA LEU A 524 -2.58 -46.10 52.16
C LEU A 524 -1.51 -47.11 51.72
N LYS A 525 -0.99 -46.89 50.51
CA LYS A 525 0.04 -47.71 49.87
C LYS A 525 1.02 -46.78 49.18
N GLU A 526 2.30 -47.13 49.25
CA GLU A 526 3.31 -46.54 48.38
C GLU A 526 2.90 -46.74 46.91
N GLY A 527 3.03 -45.68 46.11
CA GLY A 527 2.60 -45.64 44.73
C GLY A 527 1.10 -45.39 44.51
N MET A 528 0.30 -45.16 45.57
CA MET A 528 -1.11 -44.76 45.40
C MET A 528 -1.19 -43.41 44.67
N MET A 529 -2.02 -43.31 43.62
CA MET A 529 -2.12 -42.13 42.76
C MET A 529 -3.53 -41.55 42.73
N VAL A 530 -3.63 -40.22 42.82
CA VAL A 530 -4.88 -39.48 42.67
C VAL A 530 -4.63 -38.17 41.92
N TYR A 531 -5.63 -37.65 41.23
CA TYR A 531 -5.60 -36.26 40.77
C TYR A 531 -6.20 -35.38 41.85
N ASN A 532 -5.39 -34.52 42.48
CA ASN A 532 -5.86 -33.61 43.51
C ASN A 532 -6.52 -32.39 42.85
N THR A 533 -7.83 -32.25 43.03
CA THR A 533 -8.61 -31.16 42.40
C THR A 533 -8.49 -29.83 43.13
N THR A 534 -8.04 -29.81 44.39
CA THR A 534 -7.78 -28.57 45.12
C THR A 534 -6.44 -27.98 44.70
N GLN A 535 -5.42 -28.83 44.57
CA GLN A 535 -4.05 -28.42 44.26
C GLN A 535 -3.72 -28.45 42.77
N ASN A 536 -4.66 -28.90 41.92
CA ASN A 536 -4.51 -29.05 40.47
C ASN A 536 -3.24 -29.80 40.07
N CYS A 537 -2.97 -30.94 40.74
CA CYS A 537 -1.76 -31.72 40.54
C CYS A 537 -2.05 -33.22 40.54
N LEU A 538 -1.18 -34.00 39.89
CA LEU A 538 -1.09 -35.44 40.15
C LEU A 538 -0.42 -35.64 41.51
N GLN A 539 -1.09 -36.29 42.46
CA GLN A 539 -0.47 -36.70 43.71
C GLN A 539 -0.13 -38.18 43.71
N ILE A 540 1.08 -38.50 44.18
CA ILE A 540 1.52 -39.88 44.43
C ILE A 540 1.91 -39.98 45.89
N ASN A 541 1.41 -41.01 46.57
CA ASN A 541 1.83 -41.34 47.92
C ASN A 541 3.15 -42.13 47.86
N ILE A 542 4.25 -41.54 48.32
CA ILE A 542 5.60 -42.09 48.09
C ILE A 542 6.09 -43.06 49.17
N ASP A 543 5.37 -43.20 50.28
CA ASP A 543 5.81 -44.03 51.41
C ASP A 543 4.66 -44.81 52.08
N GLY A 544 3.44 -44.67 51.57
CA GLY A 544 2.24 -45.32 52.10
C GLY A 544 1.72 -44.71 53.40
N THR A 545 2.16 -43.50 53.77
CA THR A 545 1.72 -42.80 54.99
C THR A 545 0.82 -41.61 54.68
N SER A 546 0.11 -41.07 55.68
CA SER A 546 -0.73 -39.88 55.51
C SER A 546 0.06 -38.64 55.08
N THR A 547 1.35 -38.58 55.38
CA THR A 547 2.27 -37.49 54.98
C THR A 547 3.01 -37.76 53.67
N GLY A 548 2.81 -38.95 53.08
CA GLY A 548 3.48 -39.42 51.88
C GLY A 548 3.01 -38.78 50.58
N TRP A 549 1.91 -38.02 50.57
CA TRP A 549 1.38 -37.41 49.36
C TRP A 549 2.29 -36.28 48.85
N LYS A 550 2.80 -36.43 47.62
CA LYS A 550 3.58 -35.40 46.91
C LYS A 550 2.88 -34.98 45.64
N CYS A 551 2.77 -33.67 45.43
CA CYS A 551 2.32 -33.10 44.16
C CYS A 551 3.41 -33.17 43.10
N PHE A 552 3.04 -33.69 41.94
CA PHE A 552 3.78 -33.63 40.69
C PHE A 552 3.04 -32.64 39.79
N ASN A 553 3.34 -31.36 39.97
CA ASN A 553 2.77 -30.22 39.22
C ASN A 553 3.77 -29.58 38.25
N THR A 554 5.04 -29.97 38.33
CA THR A 554 6.08 -29.48 37.44
C THR A 554 6.27 -30.49 36.32
N GLN A 555 5.97 -30.08 35.10
CA GLN A 555 6.26 -30.87 33.91
C GLN A 555 7.77 -30.84 33.70
N THR A 556 8.48 -31.84 34.21
CA THR A 556 9.92 -31.93 34.05
C THR A 556 10.25 -32.75 32.80
N CYS A 557 11.18 -32.25 31.99
CA CYS A 557 12.04 -33.06 31.14
C CYS A 557 13.49 -32.76 31.55
N PRO A 558 14.06 -33.50 32.50
CA PRO A 558 15.49 -33.65 32.62
C PRO A 558 15.88 -35.01 32.03
N ASP A 559 17.12 -35.14 31.60
CA ASP A 559 17.66 -36.47 31.26
C ASP A 559 17.50 -37.47 32.40
#